data_AF-A0AAD4VD00-F1
#
_entry.id   AF-A0AAD4VD00-F1
#
_cell.length_a   1.000
_cell.length_b   1.000
_cell.length_c   1.000
_cell.angle_alpha   90.00
_cell.angle_beta   90.00
_cell.angle_gamma   90.00
#
_symmetry.space_group_name_H-M   'P 1'
#
loop_
_entity.id
_entity.type
_entity.pdbx_description
1 polymer ?
#
loop_
_entity_poly.entity_id
_entity_poly.type
_entity_poly.pdbx_seq_one_letter_code
_entity_poly.pdbx_strand_id
1 'polypeptide(L)'
;MGHWILTIIDEEKDNVYIMDPLGARHSHDVWKRIVNAGIKQFNAEKGKGLRRSSTWIMLSGTPKQADGKTCGYCVMRYIKVICEDSSLAFRTKYARSGKDKEFYTQMKLDEVRDEWACHVLEWI
;
A
#
# COMPACT_ATOMS: atom_id res chain seq x y z
N MET A 1 9.97 -16.87 3.44
CA MET A 1 8.95 -16.21 4.28
C MET A 1 8.10 -15.33 3.39
N GLY A 2 6.78 -15.30 3.61
CA GLY A 2 5.90 -14.38 2.87
C GLY A 2 6.07 -12.94 3.33
N HIS A 3 5.88 -11.98 2.42
CA HIS A 3 5.94 -10.55 2.70
C HIS A 3 4.72 -9.87 2.08
N TRP A 4 4.06 -9.01 2.84
CA TRP A 4 2.87 -8.27 2.40
C TRP A 4 3.23 -6.82 2.11
N ILE A 5 2.74 -6.33 0.96
CA ILE A 5 2.84 -4.94 0.53
C ILE A 5 1.46 -4.44 0.10
N LEU A 6 1.25 -3.13 0.15
CA LEU A 6 0.07 -2.51 -0.42
C LEU A 6 0.43 -1.77 -1.72
N THR A 7 -0.32 -2.07 -2.78
CA THR A 7 -0.23 -1.38 -4.07
C THR A 7 -1.56 -0.69 -4.34
N ILE A 8 -1.52 0.61 -4.63
CA ILE A 8 -2.71 1.42 -4.92
C ILE A 8 -2.57 1.94 -6.34
N ILE A 9 -3.59 1.72 -7.17
CA ILE A 9 -3.61 2.13 -8.57
C ILE A 9 -4.57 3.31 -8.70
N ASP A 10 -4.10 4.40 -9.30
CA ASP A 10 -4.91 5.51 -9.77
C ASP A 10 -4.98 5.41 -11.30
N GLU A 11 -6.09 4.88 -11.79
CA GLU A 11 -6.38 4.61 -13.20
C GLU A 11 -6.73 5.87 -14.02
N GLU A 12 -7.04 6.97 -13.34
CA GLU A 12 -7.24 8.28 -13.97
C GLU A 12 -5.89 8.81 -14.44
N LYS A 13 -4.90 8.79 -13.54
CA LYS A 13 -3.56 9.38 -13.72
C LYS A 13 -2.47 8.38 -14.11
N ASP A 14 -2.78 7.09 -14.18
CA ASP A 14 -1.82 5.99 -14.32
C ASP A 14 -0.67 6.03 -13.30
N ASN A 15 -0.99 6.45 -12.07
CA ASN A 15 -0.06 6.41 -10.96
C ASN A 15 -0.22 5.10 -10.19
N VAL A 16 0.90 4.49 -9.80
CA VAL A 16 0.91 3.31 -8.94
C VAL A 16 1.70 3.64 -7.69
N TYR A 17 1.03 3.65 -6.54
CA TYR A 17 1.64 3.92 -5.25
C TYR A 17 1.99 2.60 -4.56
N ILE A 18 3.20 2.52 -4.01
CA ILE A 18 3.65 1.38 -3.18
C ILE A 18 3.83 1.84 -1.74
N MET A 19 3.24 1.08 -0.82
CA MET A 19 3.48 1.15 0.62
C MET A 19 4.07 -0.19 1.08
N ASP A 20 5.35 -0.20 1.43
CA ASP A 20 6.08 -1.39 1.86
C ASP A 20 6.48 -1.28 3.34
N PRO A 21 5.98 -2.18 4.23
CA PRO A 21 6.42 -2.24 5.62
C PRO A 21 7.93 -2.46 5.82
N LEU A 22 8.64 -3.08 4.87
CA LEU A 22 10.11 -3.20 4.87
C LEU A 22 10.80 -1.93 4.35
N GLY A 23 10.06 -1.05 3.70
CA GLY A 23 10.52 0.21 3.14
C GLY A 23 11.18 0.08 1.76
N ALA A 24 11.62 1.24 1.24
CA ALA A 24 12.00 1.46 -0.16
C ALA A 24 13.23 0.70 -0.70
N ARG A 25 13.85 -0.20 0.08
CA ARG A 25 15.03 -0.97 -0.37
C ARG A 25 14.67 -2.33 -0.98
N HIS A 26 13.42 -2.74 -0.89
CA HIS A 26 12.96 -4.00 -1.47
C HIS A 26 12.70 -3.84 -2.97
N SER A 27 13.19 -4.75 -3.81
CA SER A 27 12.87 -4.73 -5.24
C SER A 27 11.45 -5.22 -5.47
N HIS A 28 10.75 -4.57 -6.40
CA HIS A 28 9.40 -4.92 -6.81
C HIS A 28 9.33 -5.23 -8.32
N ASP A 29 10.44 -5.51 -9.00
CA ASP A 29 10.49 -5.49 -10.47
C ASP A 29 9.55 -6.51 -11.13
N VAL A 30 9.45 -7.72 -10.56
CA VAL A 30 8.52 -8.75 -11.03
C VAL A 30 7.07 -8.31 -10.84
N TRP A 31 6.74 -7.77 -9.67
CA TRP A 31 5.40 -7.27 -9.36
C TRP A 31 5.03 -6.07 -10.25
N LYS A 32 5.98 -5.15 -10.48
CA LYS A 32 5.81 -4.01 -11.38
C LYS A 32 5.43 -4.43 -12.78
N ARG A 33 6.09 -5.46 -13.31
CA ARG A 33 5.76 -6.01 -14.63
C ARG A 33 4.33 -6.56 -14.70
N ILE A 34 3.89 -7.28 -13.67
CA ILE A 34 2.53 -7.84 -13.60
C ILE A 34 1.49 -6.72 -13.56
N VAL A 35 1.67 -5.73 -12.67
CA VAL A 35 0.74 -4.60 -12.54
C VAL A 35 0.70 -3.76 -13.83
N ASN A 36 1.86 -3.47 -14.43
CA ASN A 36 1.92 -2.74 -15.71
C ASN A 36 1.17 -3.48 -16.83
N ALA A 37 1.25 -4.82 -16.89
CA ALA A 37 0.51 -5.60 -17.86
C ALA A 37 -1.01 -5.48 -17.64
N GLY A 38 -1.46 -5.57 -16.38
CA GLY A 38 -2.87 -5.37 -16.01
C GLY A 38 -3.39 -3.98 -16.36
N ILE A 39 -2.64 -2.92 -16.05
CA ILE A 39 -3.01 -1.54 -16.40
C ILE A 39 -3.09 -1.37 -17.92
N LYS A 40 -2.12 -1.93 -18.67
CA LYS A 40 -2.13 -1.88 -20.13
C LYS A 40 -3.39 -2.54 -20.71
N GLN A 41 -3.77 -3.70 -20.18
CA GLN A 41 -4.98 -4.40 -20.60
C GLN A 41 -6.24 -3.60 -20.26
N PHE A 42 -6.37 -3.12 -19.03
CA PHE A 42 -7.50 -2.30 -18.59
C PHE A 42 -7.68 -1.04 -19.44
N ASN A 43 -6.59 -0.35 -19.76
CA ASN A 43 -6.63 0.85 -20.61
C ASN A 43 -7.10 0.52 -22.04
N ALA A 44 -6.61 -0.58 -22.62
CA ALA A 44 -7.06 -1.04 -23.93
C ALA A 44 -8.56 -1.37 -23.94
N GLU A 45 -9.06 -2.06 -22.91
CA GLU A 45 -10.50 -2.39 -22.76
C GLU A 45 -11.37 -1.14 -22.60
N LYS A 46 -10.86 -0.10 -21.93
CA LYS A 46 -11.56 1.19 -21.77
C LYS A 46 -11.44 2.12 -22.98
N GLY A 47 -10.80 1.69 -24.07
CA GLY A 47 -10.55 2.53 -25.24
C GLY A 47 -9.66 3.75 -24.93
N LYS A 48 -8.99 3.75 -23.76
CA LYS A 48 -7.95 4.71 -23.45
C LYS A 48 -6.77 4.32 -24.34
N GLY A 49 -6.49 5.11 -25.37
CA GLY A 49 -5.44 4.83 -26.37
C GLY A 49 -4.05 4.61 -25.75
N LEU A 50 -2.99 4.55 -26.57
CA LEU A 50 -1.65 4.24 -26.08
C LEU A 50 -1.15 5.29 -25.07
N ARG A 51 -1.33 5.02 -23.77
CA ARG A 51 -0.84 5.87 -22.68
C ARG A 51 0.64 5.57 -22.39
N ARG A 52 1.33 6.55 -21.80
CA ARG A 52 2.70 6.37 -21.28
C ARG A 52 2.72 5.27 -20.23
N SER A 53 3.92 4.72 -19.97
CA SER A 53 4.12 3.77 -18.88
C SER A 53 3.66 4.35 -17.54
N SER A 54 3.01 3.53 -16.71
CA SER A 54 2.54 3.92 -15.38
C SER A 54 3.66 4.51 -14.53
N THR A 55 3.34 5.56 -13.77
CA THR A 55 4.30 6.23 -12.89
C THR A 55 4.30 5.55 -11.52
N TRP A 56 5.41 4.94 -11.15
CA TRP A 56 5.56 4.23 -9.88
C TRP A 56 6.08 5.16 -8.79
N ILE A 57 5.30 5.32 -7.72
CA ILE A 57 5.57 6.25 -6.61
C ILE A 57 5.75 5.43 -5.33
N MET A 58 6.96 5.42 -4.79
CA MET A 58 7.25 4.80 -3.50
C MET A 58 6.88 5.76 -2.37
N LEU A 59 5.92 5.39 -1.54
CA LEU A 59 5.49 6.18 -0.38
C LEU A 59 6.43 5.94 0.80
N SER A 60 7.65 6.47 0.67
CA SER A 60 8.78 6.23 1.58
C SER A 60 8.56 6.68 3.03
N GLY A 61 7.58 7.56 3.27
CA GLY A 61 7.18 8.01 4.61
C GLY A 61 6.20 7.10 5.33
N THR A 62 5.82 5.97 4.72
CA THR A 62 4.92 4.99 5.33
C THR A 62 5.57 4.37 6.59
N PRO A 63 4.82 4.22 7.70
CA PRO A 63 5.33 3.56 8.90
C PRO A 63 5.85 2.15 8.60
N LYS A 64 6.94 1.71 9.22
CA LYS A 64 7.56 0.41 8.95
C LYS A 64 7.17 -0.63 9.99
N GLN A 65 7.33 -1.91 9.65
CA GLN A 65 7.30 -2.97 10.64
C GLN A 65 8.58 -2.94 11.49
N ALA A 66 8.44 -3.11 12.81
CA ALA A 66 9.57 -3.19 13.73
C ALA A 66 10.20 -4.59 13.73
N ASP A 67 9.41 -5.61 13.42
CA ASP A 67 9.84 -6.99 13.29
C ASP A 67 9.68 -7.49 11.84
N GLY A 68 10.21 -8.66 11.52
CA GLY A 68 10.05 -9.27 10.18
C GLY A 68 8.74 -10.02 9.98
N LYS A 69 7.71 -9.81 10.83
CA LYS A 69 6.53 -10.68 10.93
C LYS A 69 5.20 -9.93 10.90
N THR A 70 5.20 -8.62 11.09
CA THR A 70 3.99 -7.79 11.24
C THR A 70 3.54 -7.10 9.95
N CYS A 71 4.20 -7.36 8.81
CA CYS A 71 3.88 -6.73 7.52
C CYS A 71 2.40 -6.80 7.14
N GLY A 72 1.71 -7.91 7.42
CA GLY A 72 0.26 -8.06 7.18
C GLY A 72 -0.57 -7.05 7.99
N TYR A 73 -0.31 -6.92 9.28
CA TYR A 73 -1.00 -5.94 10.14
C TYR A 73 -0.68 -4.50 9.74
N CYS A 74 0.56 -4.22 9.34
CA CYS A 74 0.90 -2.90 8.79
C CYS A 74 0.07 -2.58 7.53
N VAL A 75 -0.05 -3.54 6.60
CA VAL A 75 -0.87 -3.38 5.38
C VAL A 75 -2.35 -3.16 5.71
N MET A 76 -2.91 -3.93 6.64
CA MET A 76 -4.29 -3.73 7.09
C MET A 76 -4.50 -2.33 7.68
N ARG A 77 -3.55 -1.83 8.48
CA ARG A 77 -3.62 -0.46 9.02
C ARG A 77 -3.55 0.59 7.91
N TYR A 78 -2.70 0.42 6.90
CA TYR A 78 -2.65 1.35 5.76
C TYR A 78 -4.01 1.42 5.06
N ILE A 79 -4.61 0.26 4.77
CA ILE A 79 -5.91 0.17 4.11
C ILE A 79 -6.98 0.88 4.95
N LYS A 80 -7.05 0.59 6.25
CA LYS A 80 -7.98 1.27 7.17
C LYS A 80 -7.86 2.78 7.10
N VAL A 81 -6.64 3.32 7.26
CA VAL A 81 -6.38 4.77 7.22
C VAL A 81 -6.75 5.39 5.86
N ILE A 82 -6.52 4.69 4.76
CA ILE A 82 -6.86 5.17 3.41
C ILE A 82 -8.38 5.15 3.18
N CYS A 83 -9.06 4.08 3.62
CA CYS A 83 -10.52 3.97 3.48
C CYS A 83 -11.28 4.96 4.35
N GLU A 84 -10.74 5.33 5.51
CA GLU A 84 -11.28 6.36 6.40
C GLU A 84 -11.02 7.78 5.87
N ASP A 85 -10.03 7.98 5.00
CA ASP A 85 -9.66 9.27 4.41
C ASP A 85 -10.16 9.42 2.96
N SER A 86 -11.30 10.11 2.78
CA SER A 86 -11.87 10.38 1.46
C SER A 86 -11.08 11.41 0.63
N SER A 87 -10.08 12.09 1.21
CA SER A 87 -9.35 13.19 0.56
C SER A 87 -8.11 12.73 -0.22
N LEU A 88 -7.78 11.43 -0.20
CA LEU A 88 -6.57 10.86 -0.78
C LEU A 88 -5.27 11.51 -0.23
N ALA A 89 -5.30 12.07 0.99
CA ALA A 89 -4.17 12.78 1.58
C ALA A 89 -2.98 11.86 1.87
N PHE A 90 -3.19 10.53 1.85
CA PHE A 90 -2.11 9.54 1.91
C PHE A 90 -0.99 9.82 0.88
N ARG A 91 -1.34 10.35 -0.30
CA ARG A 91 -0.40 10.64 -1.40
C ARG A 91 0.66 11.65 -0.98
N THR A 92 0.27 12.69 -0.25
CA THR A 92 1.19 13.75 0.20
C THR A 92 1.79 13.38 1.56
N LYS A 93 0.98 12.85 2.47
CA LYS A 93 1.39 12.42 3.82
C LYS A 93 2.58 11.47 3.79
N TYR A 94 2.60 10.52 2.86
CA TYR A 94 3.63 9.47 2.81
C TYR A 94 4.67 9.67 1.68
N ALA A 95 4.60 10.77 0.91
CA ALA A 95 5.48 10.99 -0.24
C ALA A 95 6.97 11.14 0.13
N ARG A 96 7.31 11.85 1.20
CA ARG A 96 8.70 12.15 1.59
C ARG A 96 8.90 12.08 3.11
N SER A 97 9.85 11.28 3.54
CA SER A 97 10.28 11.14 4.94
C SER A 97 11.16 12.33 5.35
N GLY A 98 10.56 13.39 5.89
CA GLY A 98 11.29 14.51 6.53
C GLY A 98 11.50 14.35 8.04
N LYS A 99 10.88 13.35 8.66
CA LYS A 99 11.01 13.02 10.08
C LYS A 99 11.11 11.51 10.21
N ASP A 100 11.74 11.08 11.29
CA ASP A 100 12.15 9.73 11.65
C ASP A 100 11.37 8.59 10.99
N LYS A 101 12.09 7.52 10.64
CA LYS A 101 11.51 6.26 10.13
C LYS A 101 10.53 5.73 11.18
N GLU A 102 9.28 6.19 11.13
CA GLU A 102 8.25 5.84 12.09
C GLU A 102 8.01 4.33 11.94
N PHE A 103 8.06 3.61 13.04
CA PHE A 103 7.62 2.22 13.10
C PHE A 103 6.21 2.22 13.67
N TYR A 104 5.37 1.30 13.19
CA TYR A 104 4.13 1.09 13.91
C TYR A 104 4.44 0.56 15.31
N THR A 105 3.83 1.20 16.31
CA THR A 105 3.87 0.69 17.68
C THR A 105 3.01 -0.55 17.77
N GLN A 106 3.35 -1.45 18.71
CA GLN A 106 2.56 -2.65 18.95
C GLN A 106 1.08 -2.31 19.21
N MET A 107 0.81 -1.27 20.00
CA MET A 107 -0.55 -0.78 20.28
C MET A 107 -1.34 -0.46 19.00
N LYS A 108 -0.75 0.23 18.01
CA LYS A 108 -1.43 0.53 16.74
C LYS A 108 -1.73 -0.72 15.91
N LEU A 109 -0.90 -1.76 16.04
CA LEU A 109 -1.10 -3.05 15.37
C LEU A 109 -2.17 -3.88 16.09
N ASP A 110 -2.16 -3.87 17.42
CA ASP A 110 -3.14 -4.57 18.26
C ASP A 110 -4.55 -4.01 18.03
N GLU A 111 -4.72 -2.70 17.86
CA GLU A 111 -6.01 -2.11 17.46
C GLU A 111 -6.62 -2.81 16.22
N VAL A 112 -5.82 -3.03 15.18
CA VAL A 112 -6.31 -3.69 13.95
C VAL A 112 -6.53 -5.18 14.17
N ARG A 113 -5.67 -5.80 14.97
CA ARG A 113 -5.78 -7.22 15.31
C ARG A 113 -7.05 -7.50 16.09
N ASP A 114 -7.37 -6.66 17.07
CA ASP A 114 -8.55 -6.80 17.93
C ASP A 114 -9.82 -6.49 17.14
N GLU A 115 -9.85 -5.43 16.34
CA GLU A 115 -10.97 -5.15 15.42
C GLU A 115 -11.25 -6.33 14.49
N TRP A 116 -10.20 -6.90 13.88
CA TRP A 116 -10.35 -8.05 12.99
C TRP A 116 -10.79 -9.31 13.73
N ALA A 117 -10.23 -9.57 14.91
CA ALA A 117 -10.61 -10.71 15.74
C ALA A 117 -12.08 -10.62 16.18
N CYS A 118 -12.51 -9.45 16.67
CA CYS A 118 -13.90 -9.18 17.02
C CYS A 118 -14.82 -9.40 15.82
N HIS A 119 -14.47 -8.86 14.65
CA HIS A 119 -15.27 -9.05 13.44
C HIS A 119 -15.39 -10.53 13.07
N VAL A 120 -14.28 -11.28 13.02
CA VAL A 120 -14.32 -12.72 12.67
C VAL A 120 -15.18 -13.50 13.67
N LEU A 121 -15.14 -13.16 14.95
CA LEU A 121 -15.95 -13.80 15.98
C LEU A 121 -17.46 -13.55 15.83
N GLU A 122 -17.88 -12.49 15.13
CA GLU A 122 -19.30 -12.27 14.80
C GLU A 122 -19.83 -13.30 13.79
N TRP A 123 -18.96 -14.00 13.06
CA TRP A 123 -19.30 -14.94 11.98
C TRP A 123 -19.08 -16.41 12.33
N ILE A 124 -18.71 -16.73 13.58
CA ILE A 124 -18.48 -18.10 14.07
C ILE A 124 -19.49 -18.39 15.17
#